data_AF-C9LCB1-F1
#
_entry.id   AF-C9LCB1-F1
#
_cell.length_a   1.000
_cell.length_b   1.000
_cell.length_c   1.000
_cell.angle_alpha   90.00
_cell.angle_beta   90.00
_cell.angle_gamma   90.00
#
_symmetry.space_group_name_H-M   'P 1'
#
loop_
_entity.id
_entity.type
_entity.pdbx_description
1 polymer ?
#
loop_
_entity_poly.entity_id
_entity_poly.type
_entity_poly.pdbx_seq_one_letter_code
_entity_poly.pdbx_strand_id
1 'polypeptide(L)' 'MNVYSFNPRAEKVYLKAGFKREGIRRDAIMDENNYADDILMAILESDWRKMK' A
#
# COMPACT_ATOMS: atom_id res chain seq x y z
N MET A 1 4.32 4.58 2.75
CA MET A 1 4.69 4.38 1.33
C MET A 1 3.39 4.25 0.56
N ASN A 2 3.34 4.74 -0.67
CA ASN A 2 2.11 4.78 -1.46
C ASN A 2 2.18 3.68 -2.51
N VAL A 3 1.20 2.78 -2.49
CA VAL A 3 1.08 1.66 -3.42
C VAL A 3 -0.17 1.88 -4.23
N TYR A 4 -0.03 1.93 -5.54
CA TYR A 4 -1.16 2.17 -6.40
C TYR A 4 -1.97 0.89 -6.61
N SER A 5 -3.30 1.00 -6.61
CA SER A 5 -4.19 -0.15 -6.76
C SER A 5 -4.04 -0.89 -8.09
N PHE A 6 -3.48 -0.23 -9.10
CA PHE A 6 -3.17 -0.84 -10.40
C PHE A 6 -2.00 -1.86 -10.34
N ASN A 7 -1.23 -1.90 -9.25
CA ASN A 7 -0.13 -2.86 -9.08
C ASN A 7 -0.39 -3.82 -7.89
N PRO A 8 -1.29 -4.82 -8.06
CA PRO A 8 -1.61 -5.78 -7.01
C PRO A 8 -0.43 -6.66 -6.60
N ARG A 9 0.64 -6.72 -7.41
CA ARG A 9 1.87 -7.45 -7.06
C ARG A 9 2.69 -6.70 -6.01
N ALA A 10 2.84 -5.38 -6.17
CA ALA A 10 3.55 -4.54 -5.21
C ALA A 10 2.88 -4.63 -3.83
N GLU A 11 1.55 -4.51 -3.80
CA GLU A 11 0.78 -4.63 -2.56
C GLU A 11 0.99 -5.97 -1.84
N LYS A 12 0.96 -7.09 -2.58
CA LYS A 12 1.22 -8.42 -2.01
C LYS A 12 2.62 -8.54 -1.39
N VAL A 13 3.62 -7.91 -2.00
CA VAL A 13 5.00 -7.90 -1.47
C VAL A 13 5.06 -7.12 -0.16
N TYR A 14 4.43 -5.95 -0.10
CA TYR A 14 4.42 -5.14 1.13
C TYR A 14 3.62 -5.81 2.26
N LEU A 15 2.48 -6.43 1.96
CA LEU A 15 1.73 -7.23 2.93
C LEU A 15 2.58 -8.38 3.49
N LYS A 16 3.32 -9.08 2.62
CA LYS A 16 4.21 -10.17 3.03
C LYS A 16 5.40 -9.67 3.86
N ALA A 17 5.90 -8.47 3.58
CA ALA A 17 6.95 -7.81 4.35
C ALA A 17 6.47 -7.29 5.72
N GLY A 18 5.18 -7.42 6.04
CA GLY A 18 4.60 -7.01 7.33
C GLY A 18 4.00 -5.61 7.34
N PHE A 19 3.94 -4.93 6.19
CA PHE A 19 3.23 -3.66 6.08
C PHE A 19 1.72 -3.89 6.14
N LYS A 20 1.01 -2.95 6.77
CA LYS A 20 -0.44 -2.91 6.86
C LYS A 20 -0.98 -1.73 6.06
N ARG A 21 -2.24 -1.85 5.59
CA ARG A 21 -2.97 -0.77 4.95
C ARG A 21 -3.50 0.17 6.03
N GLU A 22 -3.05 1.41 6.03
CA GLU A 22 -3.49 2.45 6.96
C GLU A 22 -4.61 3.31 6.35
N GLY A 23 -4.69 3.38 5.03
CA GLY A 23 -5.72 4.15 4.36
C GLY A 23 -5.74 3.93 2.85
N ILE A 24 -6.88 4.26 2.23
CA ILE A 24 -7.05 4.22 0.77
C ILE A 24 -7.60 5.58 0.36
N ARG A 25 -6.85 6.29 -0.49
CA ARG A 25 -7.32 7.50 -1.13
C ARG A 25 -7.94 7.11 -2.47
N ARG A 26 -9.27 7.12 -2.52
CA ARG A 26 -10.04 6.77 -3.72
C ARG A 26 -9.87 7.84 -4.79
N ASP A 27 -9.79 7.40 -6.03
CA ASP A 27 -9.63 8.25 -7.22
C ASP A 27 -8.47 9.25 -7.12
N ALA A 28 -7.39 8.83 -6.45
CA ALA A 28 -6.25 9.68 -6.12
C ALA A 28 -5.36 10.00 -7.32
N ILE A 29 -5.37 9.14 -8.34
CA ILE A 29 -4.49 9.20 -9.50
C ILE A 29 -5.31 8.97 -10.75
N MET A 30 -5.08 9.77 -11.78
CA MET A 30 -5.68 9.59 -13.09
C MET A 30 -4.65 8.89 -13.99
N ASP A 31 -4.89 7.63 -14.31
CA ASP A 31 -4.07 6.82 -15.20
C ASP A 31 -4.75 6.73 -16.57
N GLU A 32 -4.28 7.57 -17.50
CA GLU A 32 -4.73 7.76 -18.89
C GLU A 32 -6.22 8.03 -19.09
N ASN A 33 -7.11 7.11 -18.70
CA ASN A 33 -8.58 7.21 -18.75
C ASN A 33 -9.30 6.69 -17.50
N ASN A 34 -8.60 6.14 -16.50
CA ASN A 34 -9.21 5.58 -15.30
C ASN A 34 -8.64 6.21 -14.02
N TYR A 35 -9.49 6.33 -13.01
CA TYR A 35 -9.05 6.70 -11.68
C TYR A 35 -8.51 5.47 -10.94
N ALA A 36 -7.33 5.63 -10.34
CA ALA A 36 -6.67 4.63 -9.52
C ALA A 36 -6.61 5.07 -8.06
N ASP A 37 -6.70 4.09 -7.16
CA ASP A 37 -6.64 4.33 -5.73
C ASP A 37 -5.19 4.36 -5.26
N ASP A 38 -4.89 5.26 -4.34
CA ASP A 38 -3.61 5.31 -3.65
C ASP A 38 -3.74 4.63 -2.29
N ILE A 39 -3.11 3.47 -2.16
CA ILE A 39 -3.13 2.64 -0.96
C ILE A 39 -1.94 3.04 -0.10
N LEU A 40 -2.24 3.71 1.01
CA LEU A 40 -1.26 4.06 2.01
C LEU A 40 -0.94 2.82 2.84
N MET A 41 0.31 2.38 2.74
CA MET A 41 0.83 1.28 3.54
C MET A 41 1.93 1.74 4.50
N ALA A 42 1.88 1.25 5.73
CA ALA A 42 2.86 1.53 6.77
C ALA A 42 3.19 0.27 7.57
N ILE A 43 4.38 0.25 8.15
CA ILE A 43 4.77 -0.71 9.18
C ILE A 43 5.28 0.09 10.37
N LEU A 44 4.75 -0.21 11.56
CA LEU A 44 5.24 0.42 12.79
C LEU A 44 6.55 -0.23 13.20
N GLU A 45 7.43 0.55 13.82
CA GLU A 45 8.70 0.03 14.35
C GLU A 45 8.45 -1.11 15.37
N SER A 46 7.41 -1.00 16.18
CA SER A 46 6.99 -2.05 17.13
C SER A 46 6.61 -3.35 16.44
N ASP A 47 5.95 -3.29 15.29
CA ASP A 47 5.54 -4.46 14.51
C ASP A 47 6.76 -5.07 13.81
N TRP A 48 7.65 -4.25 13.26
CA TRP A 48 8.93 -4.70 12.71
C TRP A 48 9.80 -5.41 13.75
N ARG A 49 9.92 -4.85 14.96
CA ARG A 49 10.69 -5.44 16.05
C ARG A 49 10.14 -6.79 16.52
N LYS A 50 8.84 -7.06 16.35
CA LYS A 50 8.23 -8.37 16.64
C LYS A 50 8.49 -9.43 15.56
N MET A 51 8.86 -9.01 14.35
CA MET A 51 9.18 -9.93 13.25
C MET A 51 10.64 -10.37 13.22
N LYS A 52 11.48 -9.84 14.12
CA LYS A 52 12.90 -10.16 14.28
C LYS A 52 13.10 -11.21 15.37
#